data_AF-A0A5C6B657-F1
#
_entry.id   AF-A0A5C6B657-F1
#
_cell.length_a   1.000
_cell.length_b   1.000
_cell.length_c   1.000
_cell.angle_alpha   90.00
_cell.angle_beta   90.00
_cell.angle_gamma   90.00
#
_symmetry.space_group_name_H-M   'P 1'
#
loop_
_entity.id
_entity.type
_entity.pdbx_description
1 polymer ?
#
loop_
_entity_poly.entity_id
_entity_poly.type
_entity_poly.pdbx_seq_one_letter_code
_entity_poly.pdbx_strand_id
1 'polypeptide(L)'
;MRSHSRNGRVQQHRASVVHVLRLLIVIGMLLAIRSPSERHDDVGQVPELAMVQGLIPTAQSIDPQADASGLWSVRDEQGRMIGSVTRTLPIAESIVGYRGPSESLIALDTELHVIAVALIHSSDTSEHVEAVQRDSQFFQQFHSWSWGGPPTGQKVDAVSGATLTSLAIAGGVLKRIGGDRPSLVFPDNVAVAEVQQWFPNAARADAMGGRPAMHVIRDSKGQVIGHVIRTGPLADSIDGYQGPTEMLLRLGENPHGPIQAIRIRSSFDNEPYVGYVRDEYGFWPIFEQQTMEQLAEFDLVAAEVEGVSGATMTSMAVAETLVASAKKYQQQEFQPIAEPTTWWQDLVTATRWSLPDIATVAVLIAAVWFRMRGWFRRPWWRRFWLATVVIVIGLWAGNLLSMSLVAGWSAEGVAWRLAPGLTLIALVAFLSPPLSKSNPYCNHLCPHGALQQWIKPSAKSKRKWSPPRRLVRWLSFLPGTMLVVAYVGLVLYPTLDVSSWEPFHAYLFRIAPWGALLLAAGTLVISAFVPMAYCRLGCPTGRLLDHLRRKASSAQIQLADVIAIGLLLFAWSWSWWK
;
A
#
# COMPACT_ATOMS: atom_id res chain seq x y z
N MET A 1 -9.45 -60.80 1.76
CA MET A 1 -9.41 -59.50 1.05
C MET A 1 -9.92 -58.28 1.85
N ARG A 2 -11.10 -58.30 2.50
CA ARG A 2 -11.70 -57.08 3.15
C ARG A 2 -10.86 -56.41 4.26
N SER A 3 -9.85 -57.06 4.84
CA SER A 3 -9.01 -56.48 5.91
C SER A 3 -7.96 -55.46 5.41
N HIS A 4 -7.31 -55.72 4.27
CA HIS A 4 -6.26 -54.83 3.73
C HIS A 4 -6.77 -53.44 3.34
N SER A 5 -8.01 -53.33 2.83
CA SER A 5 -8.58 -52.03 2.44
C SER A 5 -8.89 -51.12 3.62
N ARG A 6 -9.21 -51.68 4.81
CA ARG A 6 -9.40 -50.90 6.05
C ARG A 6 -8.10 -50.24 6.49
N ASN A 7 -7.00 -50.98 6.57
CA ASN A 7 -5.69 -50.42 6.97
C ASN A 7 -5.20 -49.35 5.99
N GLY A 8 -5.38 -49.56 4.68
CA GLY A 8 -5.04 -48.57 3.65
C GLY A 8 -5.76 -47.22 3.85
N ARG A 9 -7.07 -47.25 4.12
CA ARG A 9 -7.84 -46.01 4.42
C ARG A 9 -7.38 -45.35 5.72
N VAL A 10 -7.20 -46.10 6.81
CA VAL A 10 -6.73 -45.54 8.09
C VAL A 10 -5.35 -44.86 7.94
N GLN A 11 -4.45 -45.46 7.17
CA GLN A 11 -3.13 -44.89 6.90
C GLN A 11 -3.21 -43.62 6.02
N GLN A 12 -4.13 -43.57 5.05
CA GLN A 12 -4.40 -42.38 4.23
C GLN A 12 -5.04 -41.23 5.04
N HIS A 13 -5.96 -41.53 5.96
CA HIS A 13 -6.52 -40.54 6.88
C HIS A 13 -5.44 -39.99 7.82
N ARG A 14 -4.63 -40.84 8.47
CA ARG A 14 -3.50 -40.40 9.31
C ARG A 14 -2.49 -39.53 8.52
N ALA A 15 -2.15 -39.93 7.29
CA ALA A 15 -1.28 -39.16 6.39
C ALA A 15 -1.87 -37.80 5.95
N SER A 16 -3.18 -37.61 6.11
CA SER A 16 -3.86 -36.35 5.80
C SER A 16 -3.98 -35.46 7.04
N VAL A 17 -4.34 -36.03 8.20
CA VAL A 17 -4.42 -35.31 9.49
C VAL A 17 -3.06 -34.73 9.89
N VAL A 18 -1.99 -35.55 9.89
CA VAL A 18 -0.62 -35.08 10.20
C VAL A 18 -0.15 -33.99 9.24
N HIS A 19 -0.60 -34.05 7.98
CA HIS A 19 -0.23 -33.08 6.96
C HIS A 19 -0.98 -31.74 7.09
N VAL A 20 -2.27 -31.78 7.44
CA VAL A 20 -3.05 -30.58 7.81
C VAL A 20 -2.49 -29.94 9.07
N LEU A 21 -2.17 -30.73 10.10
CA LEU A 21 -1.54 -30.24 11.32
C LEU A 21 -0.19 -29.53 11.04
N ARG A 22 0.64 -30.09 10.15
CA ARG A 22 1.88 -29.41 9.70
C ARG A 22 1.60 -28.07 9.00
N LEU A 23 0.59 -28.00 8.13
CA LEU A 23 0.21 -26.75 7.48
C LEU A 23 -0.25 -25.71 8.51
N LEU A 24 -1.08 -26.11 9.47
CA LEU A 24 -1.56 -25.24 10.55
C LEU A 24 -0.42 -24.75 11.47
N ILE A 25 0.58 -25.59 11.78
CA ILE A 25 1.76 -25.15 12.53
C ILE A 25 2.54 -24.08 11.76
N VAL A 26 2.81 -24.28 10.47
CA VAL A 26 3.56 -23.30 9.66
C VAL A 26 2.76 -22.01 9.47
N ILE A 27 1.44 -22.08 9.31
CA ILE A 27 0.56 -20.90 9.28
C ILE A 27 0.60 -20.17 10.63
N GLY A 28 0.45 -20.89 11.74
CA GLY A 28 0.53 -20.32 13.09
C GLY A 28 1.89 -19.71 13.44
N MET A 29 2.99 -20.28 12.92
CA MET A 29 4.32 -19.68 13.02
C MET A 29 4.39 -18.35 12.25
N LEU A 30 3.92 -18.32 11.01
CA LEU A 30 3.90 -17.11 10.18
C LEU A 30 3.06 -16.00 10.83
N LEU A 31 1.88 -16.34 11.35
CA LEU A 31 1.00 -15.43 12.09
C LEU A 31 1.54 -14.98 13.46
N ALA A 32 2.64 -15.57 13.94
CA ALA A 32 3.32 -15.17 15.18
C ALA A 32 4.56 -14.27 14.93
N ILE A 33 4.80 -13.88 13.68
CA ILE A 33 5.75 -12.83 13.32
C ILE A 33 5.01 -11.49 13.44
N ARG A 34 5.30 -10.70 14.48
CA ARG A 34 4.77 -9.33 14.66
C ARG A 34 5.24 -8.40 13.53
N SER A 35 4.50 -7.33 13.25
CA SER A 35 4.89 -6.37 12.22
C SER A 35 6.17 -5.60 12.62
N PRO A 36 7.02 -5.23 11.65
CA PRO A 36 7.97 -4.14 11.80
C PRO A 36 7.35 -2.79 12.18
N SER A 37 6.11 -2.49 11.77
CA SER A 37 5.43 -1.22 12.12
C SER A 37 5.16 -1.07 13.63
N GLU A 38 4.74 -2.14 14.32
CA GLU A 38 4.36 -2.22 15.75
C GLU A 38 5.45 -1.76 16.74
N ARG A 39 6.68 -1.49 16.27
CA ARG A 39 7.85 -1.22 17.11
C ARG A 39 8.45 0.18 16.91
N HIS A 40 7.75 1.06 16.21
CA HIS A 40 8.12 2.46 16.03
C HIS A 40 7.13 3.33 16.83
N ASP A 41 7.44 3.55 18.11
CA ASP A 41 6.59 4.33 19.03
C ASP A 41 6.35 5.78 18.53
N ASP A 42 7.19 6.27 17.62
CA ASP A 42 7.14 7.61 17.04
C ASP A 42 6.15 7.77 15.85
N VAL A 43 5.45 6.71 15.40
CA VAL A 43 4.54 6.81 14.24
C VAL A 43 3.40 7.81 14.51
N GLY A 44 3.25 8.79 13.62
CA GLY A 44 2.27 9.87 13.77
C GLY A 44 2.64 10.95 14.79
N GLN A 45 3.79 10.88 15.46
CA GLN A 45 4.32 11.97 16.28
C GLN A 45 4.96 13.08 15.41
N VAL A 46 5.21 14.25 16.03
CA VAL A 46 5.97 15.36 15.41
C VAL A 46 7.29 14.85 14.81
N PRO A 47 7.65 15.24 13.58
CA PRO A 47 8.96 14.91 13.00
C PRO A 47 10.06 15.74 13.67
N GLU A 48 11.25 15.15 13.85
CA GLU A 48 12.43 15.90 14.32
C GLU A 48 12.76 17.09 13.41
N LEU A 49 13.12 18.22 14.01
CA LEU A 49 13.50 19.44 13.28
C LEU A 49 14.63 19.19 12.27
N ALA A 50 15.59 18.31 12.59
CA ALA A 50 16.68 17.95 11.67
C ALA A 50 16.18 17.25 10.40
N MET A 51 15.11 16.43 10.47
CA MET A 51 14.49 15.83 9.28
C MET A 51 13.77 16.89 8.44
N VAL A 52 13.07 17.82 9.09
CA VAL A 52 12.38 18.92 8.40
C VAL A 52 13.37 19.88 7.74
N GLN A 53 14.49 20.20 8.40
CA GLN A 53 15.59 21.00 7.82
C GLN A 53 16.24 20.34 6.60
N GLY A 54 16.18 19.01 6.49
CA GLY A 54 16.59 18.27 5.28
C GLY A 54 15.68 18.48 4.07
N LEU A 55 14.45 18.98 4.26
CA LEU A 55 13.47 19.29 3.20
C LEU A 55 13.25 20.80 3.02
N ILE A 56 13.25 21.55 4.13
CA ILE A 56 13.04 23.00 4.20
C ILE A 56 14.21 23.60 4.99
N PRO A 57 15.35 23.94 4.34
CA PRO A 57 16.58 24.36 5.03
C PRO A 57 16.48 25.64 5.89
N THR A 58 15.40 26.41 5.73
CA THR A 58 15.08 27.62 6.51
C THR A 58 14.21 27.35 7.75
N ALA A 59 13.80 26.11 7.99
CA ALA A 59 12.98 25.73 9.14
C ALA A 59 13.75 25.89 10.46
N GLN A 60 13.17 26.64 11.41
CA GLN A 60 13.72 26.83 12.76
C GLN A 60 12.80 26.31 13.86
N SER A 61 11.49 26.17 13.59
CA SER A 61 10.57 25.53 14.53
C SER A 61 9.41 24.84 13.81
N ILE A 62 8.80 23.88 14.50
CA ILE A 62 7.63 23.12 14.09
C ILE A 62 6.60 23.27 15.21
N ASP A 63 5.34 23.49 14.86
CA ASP A 63 4.26 23.49 15.85
C ASP A 63 4.06 22.07 16.43
N PRO A 64 4.05 21.88 17.77
CA PRO A 64 3.87 20.55 18.36
C PRO A 64 2.50 19.92 18.07
N GLN A 65 1.49 20.72 17.71
CA GLN A 65 0.17 20.21 17.34
C GLN A 65 0.02 20.14 15.82
N ALA A 66 -0.52 19.01 15.35
CA ALA A 66 -0.99 18.89 13.97
C ALA A 66 -2.42 19.45 13.86
N ASP A 67 -2.79 19.91 12.66
CA ASP A 67 -4.18 20.25 12.34
C ASP A 67 -5.07 19.00 12.16
N ALA A 68 -6.33 19.21 11.80
CA ALA A 68 -7.30 18.14 11.55
C ALA A 68 -6.94 17.24 10.33
N SER A 69 -6.13 17.72 9.39
CA SER A 69 -5.58 16.91 8.29
C SER A 69 -4.27 16.21 8.67
N GLY A 70 -3.72 16.48 9.86
CA GLY A 70 -2.44 15.95 10.34
C GLY A 70 -1.22 16.65 9.73
N LEU A 71 -1.33 17.95 9.43
CA LEU A 71 -0.25 18.82 8.98
C LEU A 71 0.36 19.55 10.20
N TRP A 72 1.68 19.53 10.33
CA TRP A 72 2.41 20.35 11.30
C TRP A 72 2.92 21.63 10.64
N SER A 73 2.65 22.78 11.25
CA SER A 73 3.09 24.09 10.73
C SER A 73 4.59 24.28 10.92
N VAL A 74 5.31 24.73 9.88
CA VAL A 74 6.75 24.98 9.91
C VAL A 74 7.03 26.48 9.84
N ARG A 75 7.95 26.97 10.69
CA ARG A 75 8.28 28.39 10.81
C ARG A 75 9.76 28.71 10.64
N ASP A 76 10.05 29.91 10.15
CA ASP A 76 11.40 30.48 10.05
C ASP A 76 11.89 31.11 11.37
N GLU A 77 13.09 31.70 11.33
CA GLU A 77 13.72 32.44 12.42
C GLU A 77 12.90 33.66 12.89
N GLN A 78 12.02 34.18 12.02
CA GLN A 78 11.17 35.34 12.27
C GLN A 78 9.78 34.91 12.77
N GLY A 79 9.54 33.62 13.01
CA GLY A 79 8.28 33.03 13.46
C GLY A 79 7.20 32.93 12.37
N ARG A 80 7.52 33.30 11.12
CA ARG A 80 6.60 33.28 9.98
C ARG A 80 6.38 31.85 9.53
N MET A 81 5.14 31.51 9.16
CA MET A 81 4.87 30.24 8.49
C MET A 81 5.54 30.23 7.12
N ILE A 82 6.33 29.20 6.83
CA ILE A 82 7.02 29.00 5.55
C ILE A 82 6.54 27.75 4.80
N GLY A 83 5.61 27.01 5.40
CA GLY A 83 5.05 25.78 4.85
C GLY A 83 4.53 24.87 5.95
N SER A 84 4.28 23.62 5.60
CA SER A 84 3.87 22.56 6.53
C SER A 84 4.56 21.23 6.20
N VAL A 85 4.54 20.29 7.15
CA VAL A 85 5.02 18.92 6.94
C VAL A 85 4.00 17.89 7.41
N THR A 86 4.03 16.70 6.81
CA THR A 86 3.26 15.55 7.30
C THR A 86 3.95 14.23 7.02
N ARG A 87 3.49 13.18 7.71
CA ARG A 87 3.99 11.80 7.61
C ARG A 87 2.96 10.92 6.92
N THR A 88 3.40 9.95 6.12
CA THR A 88 2.48 9.03 5.42
C THR A 88 1.84 8.00 6.35
N LEU A 89 2.54 7.54 7.39
CA LEU A 89 1.96 6.67 8.43
C LEU A 89 1.26 7.50 9.53
N PRO A 90 0.24 6.94 10.21
CA PRO A 90 -0.33 5.58 10.04
C PRO A 90 -1.24 5.42 8.81
N ILE A 91 -1.67 6.51 8.16
CA ILE A 91 -2.67 6.48 7.06
C ILE A 91 -2.25 5.52 5.93
N ALA A 92 -0.97 5.46 5.57
CA ALA A 92 -0.43 4.61 4.51
C ALA A 92 -0.08 3.16 4.93
N GLU A 93 -0.31 2.74 6.18
CA GLU A 93 0.14 1.42 6.68
C GLU A 93 -0.41 0.25 5.85
N SER A 94 -1.63 0.38 5.32
CA SER A 94 -2.26 -0.60 4.43
C SER A 94 -1.60 -0.76 3.04
N ILE A 95 -0.44 -0.13 2.78
CA ILE A 95 0.25 -0.13 1.49
C ILE A 95 1.61 -0.83 1.63
N VAL A 96 1.59 -2.14 1.41
CA VAL A 96 2.76 -3.03 1.55
C VAL A 96 3.60 -3.07 0.26
N GLY A 97 4.92 -2.93 0.40
CA GLY A 97 5.91 -3.06 -0.67
C GLY A 97 6.38 -4.50 -0.91
N TYR A 98 7.70 -4.70 -1.02
CA TYR A 98 8.29 -6.04 -1.18
C TYR A 98 8.09 -6.89 0.08
N ARG A 99 8.30 -6.31 1.26
CA ARG A 99 8.22 -6.95 2.59
C ARG A 99 7.25 -6.22 3.53
N GLY A 100 7.14 -4.89 3.48
CA GLY A 100 6.30 -4.15 4.44
C GLY A 100 5.93 -2.72 4.00
N PRO A 101 5.27 -1.94 4.87
CA PRO A 101 4.94 -0.55 4.63
C PRO A 101 6.18 0.36 4.66
N SER A 102 6.01 1.59 4.16
CA SER A 102 7.07 2.60 4.10
C SER A 102 6.56 3.97 4.56
N GLU A 103 7.32 4.65 5.42
CA GLU A 103 7.00 5.97 5.94
C GLU A 103 7.82 7.04 5.22
N SER A 104 7.14 8.07 4.73
CA SER A 104 7.77 9.27 4.15
C SER A 104 7.30 10.54 4.86
N LEU A 105 8.22 11.47 5.00
CA LEU A 105 7.96 12.88 5.32
C LEU A 105 7.66 13.61 4.01
N ILE A 106 6.57 14.36 3.98
CA ILE A 106 6.17 15.23 2.87
C ILE A 106 6.28 16.66 3.38
N ALA A 107 7.02 17.51 2.65
CA ALA A 107 7.10 18.95 2.87
C ALA A 107 6.24 19.68 1.85
N LEU A 108 5.46 20.65 2.33
CA LEU A 108 4.47 21.42 1.58
C LEU A 108 4.75 22.91 1.76
N ASP A 109 4.50 23.70 0.72
CA ASP A 109 4.54 25.17 0.81
C ASP A 109 3.27 25.73 1.47
N THR A 110 3.13 27.06 1.46
CA THR A 110 1.97 27.77 2.02
C THR A 110 0.70 27.66 1.17
N GLU A 111 0.80 27.17 -0.06
CA GLU A 111 -0.35 26.91 -0.96
C GLU A 111 -0.81 25.43 -0.89
N LEU A 112 -0.06 24.61 -0.16
CA LEU A 112 -0.15 23.14 -0.06
C LEU A 112 0.26 22.40 -1.34
N HIS A 113 1.26 22.90 -2.07
CA HIS A 113 2.00 22.13 -3.06
C HIS A 113 3.20 21.41 -2.43
N VAL A 114 3.49 20.20 -2.88
CA VAL A 114 4.62 19.39 -2.41
C VAL A 114 5.93 20.01 -2.89
N ILE A 115 6.74 20.50 -1.94
CA ILE A 115 8.12 20.95 -2.14
C ILE A 115 9.01 19.72 -2.35
N ALA A 116 8.92 18.76 -1.43
CA ALA A 116 9.80 17.60 -1.39
C ALA A 116 9.20 16.44 -0.59
N VAL A 117 9.70 15.23 -0.86
CA VAL A 117 9.38 14.02 -0.10
C VAL A 117 10.68 13.30 0.25
N ALA A 118 10.84 12.86 1.50
CA ALA A 118 11.93 11.98 1.92
C ALA A 118 11.39 10.76 2.65
N LEU A 119 12.05 9.62 2.48
CA LEU A 119 11.77 8.40 3.22
C LEU A 119 12.33 8.50 4.65
N ILE A 120 11.48 8.40 5.67
CA ILE A 120 11.89 8.29 7.08
C ILE A 120 12.36 6.85 7.36
N HIS A 121 11.49 5.89 7.09
CA HIS A 121 11.71 4.48 7.37
C HIS A 121 11.02 3.60 6.32
N SER A 122 11.51 2.37 6.14
CA SER A 122 10.83 1.36 5.34
C SER A 122 11.07 -0.02 5.91
N SER A 123 10.00 -0.82 5.92
CA SER A 123 10.03 -2.23 6.31
C SER A 123 10.48 -3.15 5.15
N ASP A 124 10.84 -2.58 3.99
CA ASP A 124 11.45 -3.30 2.88
C ASP A 124 12.93 -3.62 3.09
N THR A 125 13.45 -4.58 2.34
CA THR A 125 14.87 -4.98 2.39
C THR A 125 15.77 -3.80 2.02
N SER A 126 16.87 -3.58 2.74
CA SER A 126 17.75 -2.40 2.58
C SER A 126 18.20 -2.18 1.13
N GLU A 127 18.49 -3.24 0.41
CA GLU A 127 18.92 -3.23 -0.99
C GLU A 127 17.91 -2.53 -1.94
N HIS A 128 16.62 -2.74 -1.72
CA HIS A 128 15.55 -2.09 -2.49
C HIS A 128 15.30 -0.66 -1.99
N VAL A 129 15.38 -0.44 -0.67
CA VAL A 129 15.19 0.88 -0.05
C VAL A 129 16.28 1.87 -0.50
N GLU A 130 17.54 1.47 -0.41
CA GLU A 130 18.68 2.25 -0.87
C GLU A 130 18.61 2.55 -2.38
N ALA A 131 18.08 1.63 -3.18
CA ALA A 131 17.89 1.86 -4.61
C ALA A 131 16.89 2.98 -4.89
N VAL A 132 15.81 3.08 -4.09
CA VAL A 132 14.86 4.20 -4.18
C VAL A 132 15.47 5.50 -3.66
N GLN A 133 16.21 5.45 -2.54
CA GLN A 133 16.90 6.63 -1.98
C GLN A 133 18.02 7.19 -2.89
N ARG A 134 18.62 6.35 -3.75
CA ARG A 134 19.62 6.76 -4.75
C ARG A 134 19.01 7.28 -6.05
N ASP A 135 17.72 7.06 -6.30
CA ASP A 135 17.03 7.54 -7.49
C ASP A 135 16.56 8.99 -7.26
N SER A 136 17.35 9.95 -7.73
CA SER A 136 17.04 11.37 -7.59
C SER A 136 15.78 11.80 -8.33
N GLN A 137 15.37 11.08 -9.38
CA GLN A 137 14.16 11.40 -10.13
C GLN A 137 12.91 10.88 -9.40
N PHE A 138 13.01 9.76 -8.69
CA PHE A 138 11.87 9.14 -8.02
C PHE A 138 11.17 10.07 -7.02
N PHE A 139 11.90 10.79 -6.17
CA PHE A 139 11.28 11.75 -5.23
C PHE A 139 10.95 13.10 -5.88
N GLN A 140 11.70 13.51 -6.91
CA GLN A 140 11.40 14.73 -7.68
C GLN A 140 10.07 14.65 -8.44
N GLN A 141 9.60 13.45 -8.80
CA GLN A 141 8.33 13.29 -9.53
C GLN A 141 7.09 13.80 -8.77
N PHE A 142 7.19 13.94 -7.44
CA PHE A 142 6.13 14.44 -6.55
C PHE A 142 6.12 15.97 -6.41
N HIS A 143 7.13 16.68 -6.90
CA HIS A 143 7.23 18.14 -6.78
C HIS A 143 6.04 18.82 -7.48
N SER A 144 5.51 19.88 -6.86
CA SER A 144 4.34 20.63 -7.32
C SER A 144 3.03 19.83 -7.43
N TRP A 145 2.94 18.63 -6.83
CA TRP A 145 1.64 17.98 -6.63
C TRP A 145 0.88 18.72 -5.53
N SER A 146 -0.43 18.90 -5.66
CA SER A 146 -1.23 19.61 -4.66
C SER A 146 -1.78 18.67 -3.58
N TRP A 147 -2.07 19.23 -2.41
CA TRP A 147 -2.97 18.61 -1.45
C TRP A 147 -4.37 18.54 -2.04
N GLY A 148 -4.85 17.31 -2.28
CA GLY A 148 -5.94 16.96 -3.18
C GLY A 148 -5.54 15.91 -4.23
N GLY A 149 -4.26 15.84 -4.63
CA GLY A 149 -3.74 14.79 -5.53
C GLY A 149 -2.81 15.29 -6.64
N PRO A 150 -2.30 14.37 -7.49
CA PRO A 150 -1.48 14.71 -8.65
C PRO A 150 -2.34 15.28 -9.80
N PRO A 151 -1.74 15.99 -10.77
CA PRO A 151 -2.42 16.42 -11.99
C PRO A 151 -3.08 15.27 -12.78
N THR A 152 -4.21 15.56 -13.43
CA THR A 152 -5.02 14.56 -14.16
C THR A 152 -4.20 13.80 -15.21
N GLY A 153 -4.15 12.47 -15.06
CA GLY A 153 -3.44 11.58 -15.98
C GLY A 153 -1.95 11.39 -15.68
N GLN A 154 -1.41 12.04 -14.66
CA GLN A 154 -0.04 11.84 -14.18
C GLN A 154 0.18 10.36 -13.79
N LYS A 155 1.36 9.83 -14.11
CA LYS A 155 1.75 8.45 -13.81
C LYS A 155 2.95 8.43 -12.87
N VAL A 156 2.93 7.49 -11.93
CA VAL A 156 4.08 7.20 -11.07
C VAL A 156 5.08 6.34 -11.84
N ASP A 157 6.29 6.86 -12.01
CA ASP A 157 7.44 6.08 -12.42
C ASP A 157 8.08 5.38 -11.22
N ALA A 158 8.48 4.13 -11.43
CA ALA A 158 8.90 3.20 -10.39
C ALA A 158 10.34 2.74 -10.63
N VAL A 159 11.12 2.67 -9.55
CA VAL A 159 12.58 2.50 -9.60
C VAL A 159 12.95 1.10 -10.10
N SER A 160 13.86 1.04 -11.05
CA SER A 160 14.19 -0.20 -11.77
C SER A 160 14.88 -1.24 -10.86
N GLY A 161 14.14 -2.29 -10.50
CA GLY A 161 14.58 -3.33 -9.57
C GLY A 161 14.03 -3.15 -8.16
N ALA A 162 13.61 -1.93 -7.79
CA ALA A 162 12.94 -1.61 -6.52
C ALA A 162 11.46 -1.24 -6.73
N THR A 163 10.82 -1.88 -7.72
CA THR A 163 9.50 -1.50 -8.25
C THR A 163 8.39 -1.56 -7.19
N LEU A 164 8.39 -2.57 -6.32
CA LEU A 164 7.35 -2.72 -5.29
C LEU A 164 7.53 -1.70 -4.16
N THR A 165 8.77 -1.49 -3.71
CA THR A 165 9.16 -0.50 -2.69
C THR A 165 8.80 0.91 -3.14
N SER A 166 9.22 1.30 -4.33
CA SER A 166 8.91 2.62 -4.91
C SER A 166 7.41 2.83 -5.13
N LEU A 167 6.66 1.80 -5.57
CA LEU A 167 5.19 1.90 -5.67
C LEU A 167 4.48 1.99 -4.32
N ALA A 168 4.99 1.33 -3.28
CA ALA A 168 4.42 1.44 -1.94
C ALA A 168 4.67 2.84 -1.34
N ILE A 169 5.88 3.39 -1.53
CA ILE A 169 6.22 4.77 -1.13
C ILE A 169 5.32 5.77 -1.87
N ALA A 170 5.24 5.68 -3.19
CA ALA A 170 4.39 6.57 -4.00
C ALA A 170 2.90 6.42 -3.68
N GLY A 171 2.43 5.20 -3.42
CA GLY A 171 1.07 4.93 -2.95
C GLY A 171 0.79 5.55 -1.58
N GLY A 172 1.78 5.53 -0.68
CA GLY A 172 1.72 6.20 0.62
C GLY A 172 1.64 7.72 0.51
N VAL A 173 2.43 8.32 -0.40
CA VAL A 173 2.33 9.76 -0.73
C VAL A 173 0.93 10.09 -1.27
N LEU A 174 0.46 9.35 -2.29
CA LEU A 174 -0.86 9.53 -2.90
C LEU A 174 -2.01 9.42 -1.87
N LYS A 175 -2.01 8.37 -1.04
CA LYS A 175 -3.02 8.17 0.00
C LYS A 175 -2.94 9.23 1.10
N ARG A 176 -1.78 9.89 1.28
CA ARG A 176 -1.63 10.96 2.28
C ARG A 176 -2.10 12.33 1.79
N ILE A 177 -1.77 12.70 0.55
CA ILE A 177 -2.14 14.00 -0.04
C ILE A 177 -3.58 14.03 -0.58
N GLY A 178 -4.15 12.88 -0.95
CA GLY A 178 -5.53 12.77 -1.46
C GLY A 178 -6.61 12.68 -0.37
N GLY A 179 -6.33 13.17 0.83
CA GLY A 179 -7.26 13.18 1.96
C GLY A 179 -7.99 14.51 2.14
N ASP A 180 -9.01 14.53 3.02
CA ASP A 180 -9.83 15.71 3.31
C ASP A 180 -8.99 16.97 3.62
N ARG A 181 -9.42 18.10 3.03
CA ARG A 181 -8.86 19.44 3.22
C ARG A 181 -9.87 20.34 3.95
N PRO A 182 -9.58 20.86 5.16
CA PRO A 182 -10.32 21.98 5.72
C PRO A 182 -9.96 23.27 4.94
N SER A 183 -10.85 24.26 4.95
CA SER A 183 -10.50 25.59 4.46
C SER A 183 -9.53 26.26 5.41
N LEU A 184 -8.45 26.83 4.86
CA LEU A 184 -7.49 27.63 5.63
C LEU A 184 -7.98 29.08 5.81
N VAL A 185 -8.83 29.55 4.89
CA VAL A 185 -9.45 30.89 4.94
C VAL A 185 -10.65 30.90 5.89
N PHE A 186 -11.42 29.81 5.92
CA PHE A 186 -12.60 29.63 6.78
C PHE A 186 -12.42 28.39 7.68
N PRO A 187 -11.57 28.43 8.72
CA PRO A 187 -11.27 27.25 9.53
C PRO A 187 -12.46 26.77 10.39
N ASP A 188 -13.31 27.67 10.88
CA ASP A 188 -14.30 27.36 11.91
C ASP A 188 -15.44 26.44 11.41
N ASN A 189 -15.67 25.32 12.10
CA ASN A 189 -16.83 24.44 11.85
C ASN A 189 -18.16 25.13 12.17
N VAL A 190 -19.28 24.60 11.65
CA VAL A 190 -20.61 25.20 11.82
C VAL A 190 -21.08 25.05 13.27
N ALA A 191 -21.26 26.17 13.98
CA ALA A 191 -21.72 26.16 15.36
C ALA A 191 -23.25 26.00 15.45
N VAL A 192 -23.72 25.31 16.51
CA VAL A 192 -25.16 25.03 16.71
C VAL A 192 -26.00 26.32 16.76
N ALA A 193 -25.47 27.39 17.36
CA ALA A 193 -26.14 28.69 17.42
C ALA A 193 -26.33 29.34 16.03
N GLU A 194 -25.44 29.10 15.07
CA GLU A 194 -25.59 29.63 13.70
C GLU A 194 -26.78 28.98 12.98
N VAL A 195 -26.97 27.67 13.17
CA VAL A 195 -28.02 26.88 12.49
C VAL A 195 -29.38 26.93 13.19
N GLN A 196 -29.42 27.32 14.47
CA GLN A 196 -30.69 27.49 15.21
C GLN A 196 -31.65 28.51 14.57
N GLN A 197 -31.15 29.46 13.78
CA GLN A 197 -31.97 30.37 12.98
C GLN A 197 -32.81 29.66 11.91
N TRP A 198 -32.34 28.51 11.39
CA TRP A 198 -33.06 27.68 10.42
C TRP A 198 -33.71 26.45 11.04
N PHE A 199 -33.12 25.95 12.14
CA PHE A 199 -33.51 24.74 12.85
C PHE A 199 -33.63 25.02 14.36
N PRO A 200 -34.72 25.64 14.86
CA PRO A 200 -34.83 26.11 16.25
C PRO A 200 -34.64 25.04 17.33
N ASN A 201 -34.86 23.77 16.99
CA ASN A 201 -34.67 22.62 17.89
C ASN A 201 -33.26 22.00 17.81
N ALA A 202 -32.32 22.58 17.06
CA ALA A 202 -30.98 22.03 16.88
C ALA A 202 -30.18 22.04 18.18
N ALA A 203 -29.67 20.85 18.54
CA ALA A 203 -28.76 20.62 19.66
C ALA A 203 -27.36 20.22 19.21
N ARG A 204 -27.20 19.74 17.96
CA ARG A 204 -25.90 19.43 17.33
C ARG A 204 -25.88 19.78 15.84
N ALA A 205 -24.69 20.06 15.34
CA ALA A 205 -24.35 20.25 13.94
C ALA A 205 -23.07 19.44 13.67
N ASP A 206 -23.22 18.13 13.46
CA ASP A 206 -22.09 17.20 13.38
C ASP A 206 -21.57 17.14 11.93
N ALA A 207 -20.30 17.45 11.68
CA ALA A 207 -19.69 17.31 10.35
C ALA A 207 -19.71 15.84 9.89
N MET A 208 -20.00 15.60 8.61
CA MET A 208 -20.12 14.26 8.05
C MET A 208 -18.74 13.67 7.72
N GLY A 209 -18.47 12.45 8.18
CA GLY A 209 -17.20 11.77 7.91
C GLY A 209 -16.97 11.56 6.41
N GLY A 210 -15.83 12.01 5.90
CA GLY A 210 -15.53 12.02 4.45
C GLY A 210 -16.23 13.13 3.66
N ARG A 211 -16.92 14.07 4.33
CA ARG A 211 -17.45 15.32 3.73
C ARG A 211 -17.40 16.46 4.77
N PRO A 212 -16.23 17.07 5.05
CA PRO A 212 -16.11 18.20 5.99
C PRO A 212 -16.95 19.43 5.60
N ALA A 213 -17.39 19.52 4.33
CA ALA A 213 -18.31 20.54 3.87
C ALA A 213 -19.78 20.31 4.31
N MET A 214 -20.21 19.08 4.61
CA MET A 214 -21.60 18.76 4.98
C MET A 214 -21.73 18.53 6.50
N HIS A 215 -22.73 19.14 7.11
CA HIS A 215 -23.07 18.99 8.52
C HIS A 215 -24.50 18.42 8.68
N VAL A 216 -24.65 17.40 9.52
CA VAL A 216 -25.93 16.79 9.89
C VAL A 216 -26.48 17.52 11.12
N ILE A 217 -27.67 18.10 11.01
CA ILE A 217 -28.28 18.87 12.09
C ILE A 217 -29.21 17.95 12.89
N ARG A 218 -29.03 17.89 14.21
CA ARG A 218 -29.78 16.97 15.09
C ARG A 218 -30.46 17.69 16.25
N ASP A 219 -31.62 17.19 16.65
CA ASP A 219 -32.35 17.64 17.84
C ASP A 219 -31.73 17.09 19.15
N SER A 220 -32.30 17.47 20.30
CA SER A 220 -31.88 17.00 21.62
C SER A 220 -32.13 15.51 21.90
N LYS A 221 -32.84 14.80 21.01
CA LYS A 221 -33.06 13.35 21.05
C LYS A 221 -32.16 12.60 20.06
N GLY A 222 -31.38 13.32 19.24
CA GLY A 222 -30.49 12.76 18.22
C GLY A 222 -31.14 12.54 16.84
N GLN A 223 -32.41 12.88 16.67
CA GLN A 223 -33.11 12.80 15.39
C GLN A 223 -32.53 13.83 14.41
N VAL A 224 -32.31 13.42 13.16
CA VAL A 224 -31.91 14.34 12.09
C VAL A 224 -33.09 15.25 11.76
N ILE A 225 -32.86 16.56 11.73
CA ILE A 225 -33.86 17.59 11.42
C ILE A 225 -33.49 18.44 10.20
N GLY A 226 -32.34 18.17 9.58
CA GLY A 226 -31.90 18.77 8.33
C GLY A 226 -30.40 18.64 8.10
N HIS A 227 -29.93 19.21 7.00
CA HIS A 227 -28.51 19.24 6.63
C HIS A 227 -28.09 20.67 6.26
N VAL A 228 -26.80 20.96 6.40
CA VAL A 228 -26.20 22.23 5.97
C VAL A 228 -24.90 21.95 5.24
N ILE A 229 -24.70 22.57 4.08
CA ILE A 229 -23.41 22.59 3.37
C ILE A 229 -22.75 23.95 3.58
N ARG A 230 -21.44 23.96 3.84
CA ARG A 230 -20.60 25.17 3.91
C ARG A 230 -19.67 25.24 2.70
N THR A 231 -19.51 26.42 2.09
CA THR A 231 -18.73 26.55 0.84
C THR A 231 -17.21 26.63 1.05
N GLY A 232 -16.71 27.06 2.21
CA GLY A 232 -15.27 27.28 2.42
C GLY A 232 -14.40 26.06 2.09
N PRO A 233 -14.67 24.86 2.65
CA PRO A 233 -13.92 23.63 2.34
C PRO A 233 -14.09 23.12 0.89
N LEU A 234 -14.93 23.78 0.08
CA LEU A 234 -15.13 23.50 -1.33
C LEU A 234 -14.40 24.57 -2.16
N ALA A 235 -14.82 25.84 -2.07
CA ALA A 235 -14.23 26.96 -2.79
C ALA A 235 -14.00 28.15 -1.83
N ASP A 236 -12.74 28.37 -1.48
CA ASP A 236 -12.22 29.49 -0.67
C ASP A 236 -11.22 30.38 -1.45
N SER A 237 -11.18 30.24 -2.78
CA SER A 237 -10.19 30.85 -3.69
C SER A 237 -10.81 31.63 -4.85
N ILE A 238 -12.02 32.17 -4.67
CA ILE A 238 -12.73 32.99 -5.66
C ILE A 238 -13.00 34.34 -5.01
N ASP A 239 -12.28 35.36 -5.46
CA ASP A 239 -12.31 36.70 -4.87
C ASP A 239 -13.39 37.58 -5.49
N GLY A 240 -14.08 38.36 -4.66
CA GLY A 240 -15.00 39.41 -5.09
C GLY A 240 -14.28 40.70 -5.46
N TYR A 241 -14.50 41.78 -4.69
CA TYR A 241 -13.78 43.03 -4.86
C TYR A 241 -12.45 43.08 -4.07
N GLN A 242 -12.41 42.47 -2.87
CA GLN A 242 -11.24 42.42 -1.98
C GLN A 242 -10.92 41.04 -1.38
N GLY A 243 -11.77 40.02 -1.52
CA GLY A 243 -11.48 38.67 -1.04
C GLY A 243 -12.63 37.66 -1.21
N PRO A 244 -12.47 36.43 -0.71
CA PRO A 244 -13.46 35.37 -0.88
C PRO A 244 -14.60 35.44 0.15
N THR A 245 -15.70 34.73 -0.14
CA THR A 245 -16.90 34.68 0.72
C THR A 245 -17.35 33.23 0.97
N GLU A 246 -17.60 32.88 2.24
CA GLU A 246 -18.23 31.61 2.62
C GLU A 246 -19.75 31.78 2.77
N MET A 247 -20.49 30.86 2.15
CA MET A 247 -21.93 30.71 2.30
C MET A 247 -22.28 29.43 3.04
N LEU A 248 -23.46 29.42 3.65
CA LEU A 248 -24.15 28.22 4.12
C LEU A 248 -25.37 27.98 3.24
N LEU A 249 -25.55 26.72 2.83
CA LEU A 249 -26.68 26.24 2.04
C LEU A 249 -27.53 25.32 2.93
N ARG A 250 -28.80 25.65 3.10
CA ARG A 250 -29.76 24.87 3.90
C ARG A 250 -30.36 23.74 3.06
N LEU A 251 -30.40 22.54 3.62
CA LEU A 251 -31.07 21.36 3.06
C LEU A 251 -32.05 20.76 4.07
N GLY A 252 -33.02 20.00 3.56
CA GLY A 252 -33.99 19.28 4.39
C GLY A 252 -33.44 18.00 5.02
N GLU A 253 -34.34 17.16 5.53
CA GLU A 253 -33.99 15.81 6.03
C GLU A 253 -33.39 14.91 4.93
N ASN A 254 -33.68 15.18 3.65
CA ASN A 254 -32.98 14.57 2.51
C ASN A 254 -31.72 15.41 2.15
N PRO A 255 -30.49 14.86 2.26
CA PRO A 255 -29.26 15.56 1.88
C PRO A 255 -29.11 15.78 0.37
N HIS A 256 -29.84 15.04 -0.47
CA HIS A 256 -29.92 15.26 -1.92
C HIS A 256 -31.18 16.05 -2.32
N GLY A 257 -31.81 16.73 -1.36
CA GLY A 257 -32.95 17.60 -1.63
C GLY A 257 -32.57 18.92 -2.33
N PRO A 258 -33.56 19.73 -2.73
CA PRO A 258 -33.31 21.08 -3.20
C PRO A 258 -32.80 21.98 -2.06
N ILE A 259 -31.99 22.98 -2.42
CA ILE A 259 -31.48 24.02 -1.53
C ILE A 259 -32.65 24.88 -1.06
N GLN A 260 -32.92 24.86 0.25
CA GLN A 260 -34.11 25.47 0.86
C GLN A 260 -33.92 26.95 1.23
N ALA A 261 -32.67 27.36 1.45
CA ALA A 261 -32.25 28.72 1.73
C ALA A 261 -30.73 28.85 1.54
N ILE A 262 -30.23 30.02 1.16
CA ILE A 262 -28.79 30.34 1.13
C ILE A 262 -28.54 31.58 2.01
N ARG A 263 -27.36 31.67 2.64
CA ARG A 263 -26.88 32.93 3.24
C ARG A 263 -25.35 33.03 3.19
N ILE A 264 -24.84 34.25 3.15
CA ILE A 264 -23.44 34.54 3.50
C ILE A 264 -23.23 34.26 5.00
N ARG A 265 -22.12 33.60 5.33
CA ARG A 265 -21.70 33.29 6.70
C ARG A 265 -20.55 34.19 7.15
N SER A 266 -19.52 34.29 6.32
CA SER A 266 -18.32 35.11 6.55
C SER A 266 -17.79 35.58 5.19
N SER A 267 -17.10 36.72 5.17
CA SER A 267 -16.51 37.27 3.96
C SER A 267 -15.24 38.04 4.30
N PHE A 268 -14.25 37.95 3.41
CA PHE A 268 -13.06 38.79 3.38
C PHE A 268 -13.18 39.89 2.30
N ASP A 269 -14.30 39.92 1.57
CA ASP A 269 -14.67 41.06 0.73
C ASP A 269 -15.24 42.20 1.59
N ASN A 270 -15.24 43.44 1.09
CA ASN A 270 -15.52 44.61 1.92
C ASN A 270 -16.99 45.07 1.89
N GLU A 271 -17.46 45.52 3.05
CA GLU A 271 -18.71 46.28 3.15
C GLU A 271 -18.53 47.67 2.48
N PRO A 272 -19.60 48.23 1.87
CA PRO A 272 -21.00 47.79 1.92
C PRO A 272 -21.39 46.74 0.86
N TYR A 273 -20.45 46.28 0.01
CA TYR A 273 -20.79 45.44 -1.14
C TYR A 273 -21.34 44.07 -0.73
N VAL A 274 -20.77 43.46 0.32
CA VAL A 274 -21.27 42.21 0.90
C VAL A 274 -22.70 42.39 1.42
N GLY A 275 -23.01 43.53 2.04
CA GLY A 275 -24.36 43.93 2.45
C GLY A 275 -25.33 44.07 1.28
N TYR A 276 -24.93 44.70 0.19
CA TYR A 276 -25.79 44.81 -1.00
C TYR A 276 -26.17 43.44 -1.58
N VAL A 277 -25.24 42.47 -1.61
CA VAL A 277 -25.55 41.09 -2.04
C VAL A 277 -26.38 40.34 -1.00
N ARG A 278 -26.14 40.56 0.29
CA ARG A 278 -26.89 39.96 1.41
C ARG A 278 -28.35 40.39 1.43
N ASP A 279 -28.62 41.65 1.12
CA ASP A 279 -29.94 42.27 1.23
C ASP A 279 -30.74 42.30 -0.09
N GLU A 280 -30.12 41.92 -1.24
CA GLU A 280 -30.80 41.85 -2.53
C GLU A 280 -31.74 40.63 -2.63
N TYR A 281 -33.04 40.92 -2.63
CA TYR A 281 -34.11 39.93 -2.67
C TYR A 281 -34.17 39.15 -4.00
N GLY A 282 -33.75 39.75 -5.11
CA GLY A 282 -33.79 39.12 -6.43
C GLY A 282 -32.68 38.07 -6.66
N PHE A 283 -31.57 38.14 -5.92
CA PHE A 283 -30.35 37.39 -6.22
C PHE A 283 -30.39 35.93 -5.72
N TRP A 284 -30.74 35.71 -4.45
CA TRP A 284 -30.74 34.35 -3.86
C TRP A 284 -31.73 33.37 -4.50
N PRO A 285 -32.97 33.78 -4.89
CA PRO A 285 -33.93 32.89 -5.56
C PRO A 285 -33.48 32.31 -6.90
N ILE A 286 -32.40 32.82 -7.50
CA ILE A 286 -31.79 32.24 -8.72
C ILE A 286 -31.20 30.84 -8.42
N PHE A 287 -30.64 30.66 -7.22
CA PHE A 287 -29.88 29.46 -6.83
C PHE A 287 -30.63 28.56 -5.84
N GLU A 288 -31.63 29.10 -5.15
CA GLU A 288 -32.54 28.32 -4.31
C GLU A 288 -33.47 27.41 -5.14
N GLN A 289 -34.06 26.40 -4.49
CA GLN A 289 -34.86 25.33 -5.09
C GLN A 289 -34.12 24.41 -6.09
N GLN A 290 -32.90 24.75 -6.53
CA GLN A 290 -32.02 23.84 -7.26
C GLN A 290 -31.47 22.75 -6.34
N THR A 291 -31.18 21.56 -6.86
CA THR A 291 -30.33 20.57 -6.18
C THR A 291 -28.84 20.92 -6.34
N MET A 292 -27.98 20.32 -5.53
CA MET A 292 -26.51 20.44 -5.70
C MET A 292 -26.01 19.88 -7.04
N GLU A 293 -26.78 19.02 -7.70
CA GLU A 293 -26.49 18.49 -9.05
C GLU A 293 -26.81 19.54 -10.12
N GLN A 294 -28.01 20.13 -10.06
CA GLN A 294 -28.44 21.21 -10.96
C GLN A 294 -27.55 22.46 -10.85
N LEU A 295 -27.22 22.86 -9.62
CA LEU A 295 -26.33 23.99 -9.36
C LEU A 295 -24.88 23.74 -9.84
N ALA A 296 -24.47 22.48 -10.00
CA ALA A 296 -23.17 22.12 -10.57
C ALA A 296 -23.15 22.18 -12.10
N GLU A 297 -24.29 22.00 -12.78
CA GLU A 297 -24.42 22.18 -14.23
C GLU A 297 -24.82 23.61 -14.62
N PHE A 298 -25.21 24.45 -13.65
CA PHE A 298 -25.70 25.81 -13.88
C PHE A 298 -24.66 26.71 -14.58
N ASP A 299 -25.11 27.37 -15.65
CA ASP A 299 -24.34 28.32 -16.45
C ASP A 299 -24.88 29.74 -16.22
N LEU A 300 -24.07 30.56 -15.53
CA LEU A 300 -24.42 31.94 -15.16
C LEU A 300 -24.66 32.84 -16.39
N VAL A 301 -24.00 32.55 -17.52
CA VAL A 301 -24.11 33.34 -18.75
C VAL A 301 -25.35 32.92 -19.53
N ALA A 302 -25.61 31.61 -19.66
CA ALA A 302 -26.80 31.11 -20.34
C ALA A 302 -28.11 31.35 -19.57
N ALA A 303 -28.03 31.53 -18.24
CA ALA A 303 -29.14 31.95 -17.39
C ALA A 303 -29.29 33.48 -17.26
N GLU A 304 -28.48 34.26 -17.99
CA GLU A 304 -28.49 35.74 -17.98
C GLU A 304 -28.43 36.36 -16.56
N VAL A 305 -27.58 35.80 -15.69
CA VAL A 305 -27.44 36.26 -14.29
C VAL A 305 -26.77 37.63 -14.23
N GLU A 306 -27.56 38.68 -14.02
CA GLU A 306 -27.06 40.02 -13.74
C GLU A 306 -26.52 40.12 -12.29
N GLY A 307 -25.33 40.71 -12.14
CA GLY A 307 -24.75 41.00 -10.83
C GLY A 307 -25.42 42.19 -10.14
N VAL A 308 -25.49 42.14 -8.80
CA VAL A 308 -26.19 43.14 -7.96
C VAL A 308 -25.66 44.55 -8.21
N SER A 309 -26.58 45.50 -8.37
CA SER A 309 -26.25 46.89 -8.70
C SER A 309 -25.33 47.52 -7.66
N GLY A 310 -24.15 48.00 -8.11
CA GLY A 310 -23.12 48.57 -7.25
C GLY A 310 -22.25 47.56 -6.49
N ALA A 311 -22.57 46.26 -6.52
CA ALA A 311 -21.80 45.17 -5.90
C ALA A 311 -21.47 44.04 -6.89
N THR A 312 -21.40 44.37 -8.19
CA THR A 312 -21.34 43.40 -9.29
C THR A 312 -20.23 42.36 -9.12
N MET A 313 -18.99 42.77 -8.81
CA MET A 313 -17.87 41.86 -8.56
C MET A 313 -18.15 40.87 -7.42
N THR A 314 -18.56 41.37 -6.25
CA THR A 314 -18.92 40.57 -5.07
C THR A 314 -20.05 39.58 -5.40
N SER A 315 -21.09 40.02 -6.10
CA SER A 315 -22.22 39.14 -6.48
C SER A 315 -21.84 38.06 -7.49
N MET A 316 -21.02 38.39 -8.50
CA MET A 316 -20.56 37.40 -9.47
C MET A 316 -19.63 36.39 -8.81
N ALA A 317 -18.71 36.83 -7.93
CA ALA A 317 -17.86 35.92 -7.16
C ALA A 317 -18.68 35.02 -6.22
N VAL A 318 -19.76 35.51 -5.60
CA VAL A 318 -20.69 34.66 -4.81
C VAL A 318 -21.40 33.64 -5.71
N ALA A 319 -21.90 34.04 -6.88
CA ALA A 319 -22.54 33.14 -7.84
C ALA A 319 -21.56 32.07 -8.38
N GLU A 320 -20.35 32.48 -8.76
CA GLU A 320 -19.27 31.58 -9.17
C GLU A 320 -18.86 30.65 -8.03
N THR A 321 -18.79 31.14 -6.78
CA THR A 321 -18.48 30.31 -5.61
C THR A 321 -19.60 29.31 -5.31
N LEU A 322 -20.88 29.65 -5.52
CA LEU A 322 -21.98 28.68 -5.43
C LEU A 322 -21.84 27.58 -6.47
N VAL A 323 -21.64 27.94 -7.74
CA VAL A 323 -21.49 26.98 -8.86
C VAL A 323 -20.21 26.15 -8.73
N ALA A 324 -19.08 26.75 -8.33
CA ALA A 324 -17.82 26.04 -8.10
C ALA A 324 -17.88 25.13 -6.87
N SER A 325 -18.56 25.56 -5.80
CA SER A 325 -18.84 24.71 -4.64
C SER A 325 -19.75 23.57 -5.00
N ALA A 326 -20.78 23.78 -5.82
CA ALA A 326 -21.64 22.70 -6.32
C ALA A 326 -20.86 21.73 -7.20
N LYS A 327 -20.01 22.21 -8.13
CA LYS A 327 -19.12 21.38 -8.96
C LYS A 327 -18.16 20.54 -8.11
N LYS A 328 -17.52 21.12 -7.09
CA LYS A 328 -16.62 20.38 -6.18
C LYS A 328 -17.38 19.46 -5.21
N TYR A 329 -18.54 19.87 -4.74
CA TYR A 329 -19.42 19.02 -3.92
C TYR A 329 -19.93 17.83 -4.74
N GLN A 330 -20.25 18.01 -6.02
CA GLN A 330 -20.55 16.91 -6.93
C GLN A 330 -19.32 16.04 -7.20
N GLN A 331 -18.11 16.60 -7.28
CA GLN A 331 -16.89 15.77 -7.29
C GLN A 331 -16.68 14.99 -5.98
N GLN A 332 -17.17 15.51 -4.85
CA GLN A 332 -17.30 14.82 -3.55
C GLN A 332 -18.62 14.03 -3.38
N GLU A 333 -19.42 13.87 -4.45
CA GLU A 333 -20.68 13.11 -4.45
C GLU A 333 -20.67 11.97 -5.45
N PHE A 334 -20.07 12.19 -6.62
CA PHE A 334 -19.53 11.17 -7.51
C PHE A 334 -18.25 10.51 -6.97
N GLN A 335 -17.60 11.09 -5.95
CA GLN A 335 -16.88 10.32 -4.92
C GLN A 335 -17.83 10.16 -3.72
N PRO A 336 -18.66 9.10 -3.67
CA PRO A 336 -19.67 8.97 -2.63
C PRO A 336 -19.04 8.83 -1.23
N ILE A 337 -19.78 9.27 -0.20
CA ILE A 337 -19.50 8.88 1.19
C ILE A 337 -19.41 7.37 1.24
N ALA A 338 -18.39 6.84 1.92
CA ALA A 338 -18.09 5.41 1.96
C ALA A 338 -19.04 4.58 2.86
N GLU A 339 -20.36 4.64 2.59
CA GLU A 339 -21.16 3.41 2.56
C GLU A 339 -20.49 2.47 1.54
N PRO A 340 -20.30 1.17 1.85
CA PRO A 340 -19.29 0.35 1.19
C PRO A 340 -19.65 -0.01 -0.26
N THR A 341 -19.26 0.85 -1.19
CA THR A 341 -19.08 0.52 -2.61
C THR A 341 -18.30 -0.79 -2.71
N THR A 342 -18.87 -1.77 -3.44
CA THR A 342 -18.40 -3.15 -3.32
C THR A 342 -16.91 -3.25 -3.63
N TRP A 343 -16.14 -3.83 -2.70
CA TRP A 343 -14.68 -3.70 -2.55
C TRP A 343 -13.82 -4.06 -3.80
N TRP A 344 -14.43 -4.55 -4.89
CA TRP A 344 -13.87 -4.89 -6.22
C TRP A 344 -13.68 -3.64 -7.09
N GLN A 345 -14.49 -2.58 -6.95
CA GLN A 345 -14.46 -1.44 -7.89
C GLN A 345 -13.31 -0.46 -7.63
N ASP A 346 -13.02 -0.12 -6.37
CA ASP A 346 -11.74 0.49 -5.95
C ASP A 346 -10.52 -0.41 -6.28
N LEU A 347 -10.77 -1.65 -6.69
CA LEU A 347 -9.78 -2.66 -7.05
C LEU A 347 -9.66 -2.90 -8.57
N VAL A 348 -10.60 -2.39 -9.39
CA VAL A 348 -10.53 -2.45 -10.86
C VAL A 348 -9.42 -1.54 -11.38
N THR A 349 -9.17 -0.40 -10.73
CA THR A 349 -8.00 0.45 -10.97
C THR A 349 -6.77 0.01 -10.18
N ALA A 350 -6.95 -0.54 -8.96
CA ALA A 350 -5.86 -0.79 -8.01
C ALA A 350 -5.18 -2.17 -8.10
N THR A 351 -5.12 -2.80 -9.28
CA THR A 351 -4.17 -3.90 -9.56
C THR A 351 -3.24 -3.48 -10.69
N ARG A 352 -2.00 -3.07 -10.37
CA ARG A 352 -1.06 -2.52 -11.37
C ARG A 352 -0.45 -3.64 -12.21
N TRP A 353 -1.12 -4.03 -13.29
CA TRP A 353 -0.60 -4.98 -14.27
C TRP A 353 0.62 -4.43 -15.02
N SER A 354 1.81 -4.76 -14.54
CA SER A 354 3.05 -4.47 -15.27
C SER A 354 3.27 -5.46 -16.42
N LEU A 355 4.04 -5.06 -17.44
CA LEU A 355 4.47 -5.98 -18.51
C LEU A 355 5.21 -7.22 -17.96
N PRO A 356 6.12 -7.09 -16.96
CA PRO A 356 6.66 -8.23 -16.23
C PRO A 356 5.63 -9.14 -15.54
N ASP A 357 4.54 -8.63 -14.97
CA ASP A 357 3.48 -9.45 -14.36
C ASP A 357 2.72 -10.25 -15.42
N ILE A 358 2.32 -9.59 -16.51
CA ILE A 358 1.65 -10.22 -17.66
C ILE A 358 2.55 -11.33 -18.23
N ALA A 359 3.85 -11.07 -18.37
CA ALA A 359 4.83 -12.07 -18.79
C ALA A 359 5.00 -13.21 -17.77
N THR A 360 4.97 -12.91 -16.46
CA THR A 360 5.01 -13.92 -15.39
C THR A 360 3.80 -14.84 -15.44
N VAL A 361 2.59 -14.30 -15.64
CA VAL A 361 1.35 -15.07 -15.83
C VAL A 361 1.41 -15.91 -17.11
N ALA A 362 1.90 -15.34 -18.22
CA ALA A 362 2.07 -16.08 -19.47
C ALA A 362 3.05 -17.27 -19.32
N VAL A 363 4.15 -17.09 -18.58
CA VAL A 363 5.07 -18.19 -18.25
C VAL A 363 4.38 -19.23 -17.36
N LEU A 364 3.60 -18.84 -16.35
CA LEU A 364 2.88 -19.78 -15.49
C LEU A 364 1.86 -20.63 -16.28
N ILE A 365 1.12 -20.03 -17.22
CA ILE A 365 0.22 -20.74 -18.14
C ILE A 365 1.02 -21.70 -19.05
N ALA A 366 2.14 -21.23 -19.61
CA ALA A 366 3.03 -22.07 -20.43
C ALA A 366 3.61 -23.25 -19.63
N ALA A 367 3.88 -23.12 -18.33
CA ALA A 367 4.36 -24.21 -17.47
C ALA A 367 3.34 -25.37 -17.40
N VAL A 368 2.05 -25.04 -17.31
CA VAL A 368 0.95 -26.03 -17.32
C VAL A 368 0.88 -26.71 -18.68
N TRP A 369 0.95 -25.96 -19.78
CA TRP A 369 0.88 -26.51 -21.14
C TRP A 369 2.08 -27.41 -21.49
N PHE A 370 3.31 -27.00 -21.12
CA PHE A 370 4.52 -27.82 -21.25
C PHE A 370 4.46 -29.11 -20.41
N ARG A 371 3.79 -29.07 -19.25
CA ARG A 371 3.53 -30.25 -18.42
C ARG A 371 2.54 -31.20 -19.11
N MET A 372 1.41 -30.68 -19.61
CA MET A 372 0.38 -31.47 -20.30
C MET A 372 0.91 -32.14 -21.58
N ARG A 373 1.63 -31.39 -22.44
CA ARG A 373 2.23 -31.94 -23.67
C ARG A 373 3.55 -32.70 -23.44
N GLY A 374 3.98 -32.87 -22.19
CA GLY A 374 5.18 -33.62 -21.80
C GLY A 374 6.50 -33.03 -22.33
N TRP A 375 6.51 -31.78 -22.79
CA TRP A 375 7.65 -31.16 -23.48
C TRP A 375 8.90 -31.03 -22.59
N PHE A 376 8.74 -30.94 -21.27
CA PHE A 376 9.85 -31.03 -20.30
C PHE A 376 10.71 -32.31 -20.41
N ARG A 377 10.20 -33.37 -21.06
CA ARG A 377 10.94 -34.61 -21.32
C ARG A 377 11.88 -34.50 -22.53
N ARG A 378 11.65 -33.56 -23.45
CA ARG A 378 12.52 -33.31 -24.62
C ARG A 378 13.66 -32.33 -24.23
N PRO A 379 14.93 -32.64 -24.53
CA PRO A 379 16.07 -31.86 -24.00
C PRO A 379 16.14 -30.43 -24.54
N TRP A 380 15.73 -30.20 -25.79
CA TRP A 380 15.69 -28.87 -26.41
C TRP A 380 14.65 -27.96 -25.75
N TRP A 381 13.38 -28.39 -25.70
CA TRP A 381 12.29 -27.67 -25.01
C TRP A 381 12.60 -27.40 -23.54
N ARG A 382 13.29 -28.33 -22.85
CA ARG A 382 13.74 -28.11 -21.48
C ARG A 382 14.81 -27.01 -21.37
N ARG A 383 15.76 -26.93 -22.31
CA ARG A 383 16.76 -25.84 -22.32
C ARG A 383 16.12 -24.50 -22.61
N PHE A 384 15.22 -24.44 -23.59
CA PHE A 384 14.41 -23.25 -23.91
C PHE A 384 13.68 -22.76 -22.65
N TRP A 385 12.94 -23.65 -21.99
CA TRP A 385 12.24 -23.34 -20.73
C TRP A 385 13.15 -22.75 -19.64
N LEU A 386 14.31 -23.38 -19.41
CA LEU A 386 15.26 -22.91 -18.40
C LEU A 386 15.80 -21.50 -18.73
N ALA A 387 16.02 -21.19 -20.01
CA ALA A 387 16.40 -19.86 -20.45
C ALA A 387 15.26 -18.84 -20.25
N THR A 388 14.02 -19.19 -20.63
CA THR A 388 12.83 -18.33 -20.42
C THR A 388 12.65 -17.98 -18.94
N VAL A 389 12.80 -18.94 -18.03
CA VAL A 389 12.65 -18.71 -16.58
C VAL A 389 13.75 -17.79 -16.04
N VAL A 390 15.01 -17.96 -16.45
CA VAL A 390 16.11 -17.09 -16.00
C VAL A 390 15.96 -15.67 -16.53
N ILE A 391 15.57 -15.50 -17.79
CA ILE A 391 15.44 -14.18 -18.43
C ILE A 391 14.18 -13.46 -17.96
N VAL A 392 13.01 -14.11 -18.04
CA VAL A 392 11.71 -13.47 -17.77
C VAL A 392 11.46 -13.36 -16.26
N ILE A 393 11.42 -14.47 -15.52
CA ILE A 393 11.10 -14.44 -14.08
C ILE A 393 12.28 -13.87 -13.27
N GLY A 394 13.52 -14.21 -13.64
CA GLY A 394 14.72 -13.74 -12.97
C GLY A 394 15.10 -12.30 -13.32
N LEU A 395 15.75 -12.13 -14.47
CA LEU A 395 16.48 -10.89 -14.81
C LEU A 395 15.57 -9.72 -15.23
N TRP A 396 14.35 -9.98 -15.73
CA TRP A 396 13.42 -8.93 -16.15
C TRP A 396 12.34 -8.63 -15.11
N ALA A 397 11.70 -9.65 -14.54
CA ALA A 397 10.59 -9.46 -13.60
C ALA A 397 11.01 -9.39 -12.12
N GLY A 398 12.17 -9.92 -11.72
CA GLY A 398 12.58 -9.97 -10.31
C GLY A 398 11.71 -10.84 -9.41
N ASN A 399 10.76 -11.59 -9.98
CA ASN A 399 9.70 -12.30 -9.25
C ASN A 399 10.19 -13.60 -8.60
N LEU A 400 11.08 -13.47 -7.60
CA LEU A 400 11.63 -14.57 -6.80
C LEU A 400 11.00 -14.61 -5.40
N LEU A 401 10.55 -15.79 -5.00
CA LEU A 401 10.13 -16.09 -3.62
C LEU A 401 11.37 -16.30 -2.72
N SER A 402 11.47 -15.50 -1.66
CA SER A 402 12.54 -15.47 -0.66
C SER A 402 12.00 -15.58 0.77
N MET A 403 12.87 -15.86 1.75
CA MET A 403 12.46 -15.83 3.17
C MET A 403 12.00 -14.44 3.64
N SER A 404 12.63 -13.35 3.17
CA SER A 404 12.28 -11.97 3.56
C SER A 404 10.89 -11.58 3.04
N LEU A 405 10.55 -11.96 1.80
CA LEU A 405 9.21 -11.76 1.24
C LEU A 405 8.15 -12.50 2.07
N VAL A 406 8.41 -13.77 2.41
CA VAL A 406 7.46 -14.62 3.16
C VAL A 406 7.23 -14.10 4.58
N ALA A 407 8.29 -13.66 5.27
CA ALA A 407 8.21 -13.12 6.62
C ALA A 407 7.50 -11.75 6.67
N GLY A 408 7.76 -10.89 5.67
CA GLY A 408 7.07 -9.62 5.53
C GLY A 408 5.58 -9.79 5.27
N TRP A 409 5.24 -10.54 4.21
CA TRP A 409 3.84 -10.76 3.82
C TRP A 409 3.01 -11.55 4.84
N SER A 410 3.64 -12.24 5.80
CA SER A 410 2.94 -12.84 6.94
C SER A 410 2.63 -11.87 8.09
N ALA A 411 3.39 -10.79 8.21
CA ALA A 411 3.28 -9.83 9.30
C ALA A 411 2.50 -8.56 8.88
N GLU A 412 2.76 -8.07 7.66
CA GLU A 412 2.20 -6.82 7.10
C GLU A 412 1.07 -7.09 6.08
N GLY A 413 0.94 -8.33 5.61
CA GLY A 413 -0.02 -8.74 4.57
C GLY A 413 0.56 -8.77 3.16
N VAL A 414 -0.21 -9.29 2.21
CA VAL A 414 0.27 -9.60 0.85
C VAL A 414 0.13 -8.39 -0.09
N ALA A 415 1.21 -7.96 -0.73
CA ALA A 415 1.24 -6.86 -1.70
C ALA A 415 0.60 -7.17 -3.08
N TRP A 416 -0.51 -7.92 -3.11
CA TRP A 416 -1.09 -8.49 -4.34
C TRP A 416 -1.60 -7.46 -5.36
N ARG A 417 -1.93 -6.25 -4.88
CA ARG A 417 -2.29 -5.09 -5.71
C ARG A 417 -1.12 -4.51 -6.51
N LEU A 418 0.11 -4.59 -5.95
CA LEU A 418 1.34 -4.11 -6.59
C LEU A 418 2.10 -5.21 -7.32
N ALA A 419 1.94 -6.48 -6.91
CA ALA A 419 2.77 -7.61 -7.34
C ALA A 419 1.96 -8.85 -7.80
N PRO A 420 0.96 -8.74 -8.69
CA PRO A 420 0.05 -9.84 -9.03
C PRO A 420 0.77 -11.09 -9.57
N GLY A 421 1.84 -10.93 -10.36
CA GLY A 421 2.65 -12.03 -10.89
C GLY A 421 3.46 -12.75 -9.81
N LEU A 422 4.04 -12.01 -8.86
CA LEU A 422 4.76 -12.57 -7.72
C LEU A 422 3.81 -13.30 -6.76
N THR A 423 2.65 -12.71 -6.47
CA THR A 423 1.60 -13.33 -5.66
C THR A 423 1.14 -14.66 -6.28
N LEU A 424 0.97 -14.72 -7.60
CA LEU A 424 0.62 -15.98 -8.27
C LEU A 424 1.75 -17.02 -8.22
N ILE A 425 3.02 -16.60 -8.30
CA ILE A 425 4.17 -17.49 -8.04
C ILE A 425 4.15 -18.01 -6.59
N ALA A 426 3.92 -17.17 -5.60
CA ALA A 426 3.85 -17.56 -4.19
C ALA A 426 2.70 -18.54 -3.93
N LEU A 427 1.51 -18.26 -4.47
CA LEU A 427 0.33 -19.14 -4.41
C LEU A 427 0.63 -20.52 -5.02
N VAL A 428 1.26 -20.56 -6.20
CA VAL A 428 1.70 -21.82 -6.86
C VAL A 428 2.79 -22.53 -6.05
N ALA A 429 3.69 -21.79 -5.40
CA ALA A 429 4.75 -22.34 -4.57
C ALA A 429 4.22 -22.97 -3.27
N PHE A 430 3.25 -22.36 -2.59
CA PHE A 430 2.71 -22.84 -1.31
C PHE A 430 1.54 -23.83 -1.46
N LEU A 431 0.62 -23.65 -2.42
CA LEU A 431 -0.53 -24.54 -2.58
C LEU A 431 -0.20 -25.84 -3.35
N SER A 432 0.79 -25.83 -4.25
CA SER A 432 1.09 -27.02 -5.06
C SER A 432 1.77 -28.17 -4.27
N PRO A 433 2.72 -27.96 -3.35
CA PRO A 433 3.32 -29.04 -2.55
C PRO A 433 2.37 -29.83 -1.61
N PRO A 434 1.33 -29.24 -0.98
CA PRO A 434 0.36 -30.02 -0.21
C PRO A 434 -0.71 -30.68 -1.08
N LEU A 435 -1.16 -30.02 -2.15
CA LEU A 435 -2.13 -30.61 -3.09
C LEU A 435 -1.50 -31.67 -4.01
N SER A 436 -0.20 -31.59 -4.29
CA SER A 436 0.51 -32.44 -5.25
C SER A 436 1.89 -32.89 -4.76
N LYS A 437 2.33 -34.08 -5.19
CA LYS A 437 3.65 -34.64 -4.82
C LYS A 437 4.84 -33.88 -5.43
N SER A 438 4.58 -32.87 -6.27
CA SER A 438 5.56 -32.01 -6.94
C SER A 438 5.64 -30.63 -6.28
N ASN A 439 6.86 -30.14 -6.04
CA ASN A 439 7.11 -28.70 -5.85
C ASN A 439 7.40 -28.10 -7.25
N PRO A 440 6.49 -27.31 -7.85
CA PRO A 440 6.71 -26.71 -9.17
C PRO A 440 7.74 -25.57 -9.11
N TYR A 441 7.73 -24.76 -8.04
CA TYR A 441 8.58 -23.58 -7.92
C TYR A 441 10.07 -23.92 -8.05
N CYS A 442 10.59 -24.79 -7.16
CA CYS A 442 12.01 -25.14 -7.16
C CYS A 442 12.46 -25.98 -8.38
N ASN A 443 11.52 -26.58 -9.13
CA ASN A 443 11.85 -27.40 -10.31
C ASN A 443 11.70 -26.64 -11.64
N HIS A 444 10.80 -25.66 -11.73
CA HIS A 444 10.37 -25.06 -13.00
C HIS A 444 10.23 -23.53 -13.01
N LEU A 445 10.19 -22.83 -11.86
CA LEU A 445 9.95 -21.37 -11.82
C LEU A 445 11.08 -20.58 -11.14
N CYS A 446 11.81 -21.17 -10.20
CA CYS A 446 12.92 -20.52 -9.51
C CYS A 446 14.11 -20.31 -10.48
N PRO A 447 14.54 -19.06 -10.75
CA PRO A 447 15.65 -18.75 -11.67
C PRO A 447 16.98 -19.40 -11.26
N HIS A 448 17.29 -19.41 -9.95
CA HIS A 448 18.49 -20.07 -9.42
C HIS A 448 18.45 -21.59 -9.57
N GLY A 449 17.27 -22.18 -9.35
CA GLY A 449 17.03 -23.59 -9.66
C GLY A 449 17.17 -23.90 -11.16
N ALA A 450 16.86 -22.93 -12.04
CA ALA A 450 17.00 -23.08 -13.48
C ALA A 450 18.47 -23.02 -13.94
N LEU A 451 19.27 -22.05 -13.48
CA LEU A 451 20.71 -21.98 -13.77
C LEU A 451 21.45 -23.23 -13.25
N GLN A 452 21.17 -23.68 -12.02
CA GLN A 452 21.77 -24.92 -11.51
C GLN A 452 21.38 -26.15 -12.35
N GLN A 453 20.16 -26.18 -12.88
CA GLN A 453 19.73 -27.24 -13.79
C GLN A 453 20.43 -27.21 -15.16
N TRP A 454 20.96 -26.06 -15.58
CA TRP A 454 21.65 -25.85 -16.85
C TRP A 454 23.15 -26.16 -16.73
N ILE A 455 23.79 -25.70 -15.65
CA ILE A 455 25.24 -25.79 -15.41
C ILE A 455 25.67 -27.17 -14.87
N LYS A 456 24.77 -27.91 -14.19
CA LYS A 456 25.09 -29.21 -13.53
C LYS A 456 25.86 -30.19 -14.43
N PRO A 457 26.83 -30.94 -13.88
CA PRO A 457 27.61 -31.88 -14.67
C PRO A 457 26.77 -33.09 -15.10
N SER A 458 26.96 -33.53 -16.35
CA SER A 458 26.36 -34.76 -16.88
C SER A 458 26.81 -36.00 -16.10
N ALA A 459 26.01 -37.07 -16.11
CA ALA A 459 26.26 -38.29 -15.35
C ALA A 459 27.63 -38.94 -15.65
N LYS A 460 28.16 -38.74 -16.87
CA LYS A 460 29.47 -39.22 -17.36
C LYS A 460 30.59 -38.16 -17.29
N SER A 461 30.37 -36.98 -16.71
CA SER A 461 31.36 -35.88 -16.74
C SER A 461 32.44 -36.04 -15.67
N LYS A 462 33.71 -35.86 -16.03
CA LYS A 462 34.85 -35.82 -15.08
C LYS A 462 34.72 -34.71 -14.02
N ARG A 463 33.92 -33.65 -14.27
CA ARG A 463 33.63 -32.58 -13.30
C ARG A 463 32.69 -33.00 -12.16
N LYS A 464 31.97 -34.13 -12.30
CA LYS A 464 30.96 -34.56 -11.34
C LYS A 464 31.60 -35.09 -10.05
N TRP A 465 31.62 -34.25 -9.02
CA TRP A 465 32.02 -34.65 -7.67
C TRP A 465 30.82 -35.18 -6.88
N SER A 466 31.01 -36.28 -6.15
CA SER A 466 30.03 -36.83 -5.22
C SER A 466 30.56 -36.72 -3.79
N PRO A 467 30.20 -35.67 -3.02
CA PRO A 467 30.69 -35.49 -1.65
C PRO A 467 30.32 -36.67 -0.73
N PRO A 468 31.16 -36.97 0.27
CA PRO A 468 31.01 -38.17 1.11
C PRO A 468 29.72 -38.12 1.93
N ARG A 469 29.16 -39.30 2.23
CA ARG A 469 27.86 -39.45 2.93
C ARG A 469 27.78 -38.70 4.27
N ARG A 470 28.90 -38.54 4.99
CA ARG A 470 29.00 -37.75 6.24
C ARG A 470 28.79 -36.25 5.97
N LEU A 471 29.51 -35.68 5.00
CA LEU A 471 29.39 -34.26 4.61
C LEU A 471 27.99 -33.94 4.08
N VAL A 472 27.43 -34.80 3.21
CA VAL A 472 26.07 -34.63 2.69
C VAL A 472 25.02 -34.65 3.81
N ARG A 473 25.21 -35.49 4.84
CA ARG A 473 24.33 -35.54 6.01
C ARG A 473 24.43 -34.25 6.83
N TRP A 474 25.64 -33.78 7.12
CA TRP A 474 25.86 -32.55 7.88
C TRP A 474 25.28 -31.33 7.16
N LEU A 475 25.63 -31.13 5.88
CA LEU A 475 25.06 -30.05 5.06
C LEU A 475 23.54 -30.13 4.91
N SER A 476 22.92 -31.33 4.97
CA SER A 476 21.45 -31.44 4.89
C SER A 476 20.69 -30.89 6.11
N PHE A 477 21.39 -30.56 7.20
CA PHE A 477 20.81 -29.80 8.33
C PHE A 477 20.85 -28.28 8.11
N LEU A 478 21.84 -27.76 7.38
CA LEU A 478 22.10 -26.32 7.24
C LEU A 478 20.88 -25.49 6.77
N PRO A 479 20.08 -25.91 5.76
CA PRO A 479 18.87 -25.20 5.38
C PRO A 479 17.77 -25.21 6.46
N GLY A 480 17.77 -26.22 7.33
CA GLY A 480 16.86 -26.33 8.47
C GLY A 480 17.30 -25.42 9.62
N THR A 481 18.60 -25.36 9.93
CA THR A 481 19.12 -24.45 10.95
C THR A 481 19.02 -22.99 10.53
N MET A 482 19.20 -22.67 9.24
CA MET A 482 18.95 -21.31 8.73
C MET A 482 17.50 -20.88 8.92
N LEU A 483 16.52 -21.75 8.62
CA LEU A 483 15.10 -21.45 8.90
C LEU A 483 14.82 -21.23 10.40
N VAL A 484 15.42 -22.05 11.27
CA VAL A 484 15.28 -21.92 12.73
C VAL A 484 15.83 -20.58 13.23
N VAL A 485 17.06 -20.22 12.83
CA VAL A 485 17.71 -18.98 13.28
C VAL A 485 17.03 -17.75 12.66
N ALA A 486 16.61 -17.80 11.40
CA ALA A 486 15.84 -16.73 10.76
C ALA A 486 14.51 -16.49 11.50
N TYR A 487 13.76 -17.55 11.80
CA TYR A 487 12.48 -17.44 12.49
C TYR A 487 12.62 -16.89 13.92
N VAL A 488 13.56 -17.43 14.72
CA VAL A 488 13.83 -16.91 16.07
C VAL A 488 14.33 -15.46 16.01
N GLY A 489 15.17 -15.13 15.04
CA GLY A 489 15.64 -13.77 14.80
C GLY A 489 14.51 -12.78 14.52
N LEU A 490 13.56 -13.14 13.65
CA LEU A 490 12.39 -12.33 13.31
C LEU A 490 11.41 -12.15 14.50
N VAL A 491 11.21 -13.20 15.31
CA VAL A 491 10.36 -13.12 16.52
C VAL A 491 10.96 -12.20 17.59
N LEU A 492 12.29 -12.16 17.72
CA LEU A 492 12.99 -11.26 18.64
C LEU A 492 13.14 -9.83 18.08
N TYR A 493 13.36 -9.72 16.77
CA TYR A 493 13.66 -8.50 16.02
C TYR A 493 12.94 -8.53 14.65
N PRO A 494 11.67 -8.08 14.56
CA PRO A 494 10.91 -8.08 13.30
C PRO A 494 11.58 -7.31 12.15
N THR A 495 12.42 -6.32 12.46
CA THR A 495 13.22 -5.52 11.52
C THR A 495 14.47 -6.23 10.99
N LEU A 496 14.81 -7.43 11.48
CA LEU A 496 15.98 -8.20 11.00
C LEU A 496 15.88 -8.48 9.50
N ASP A 497 16.88 -8.09 8.70
CA ASP A 497 16.93 -8.49 7.30
C ASP A 497 17.58 -9.86 7.07
N VAL A 498 16.84 -10.71 6.36
CA VAL A 498 17.23 -12.08 5.98
C VAL A 498 17.37 -12.21 4.45
N SER A 499 17.23 -11.10 3.71
CA SER A 499 17.41 -10.97 2.26
C SER A 499 18.72 -11.60 1.75
N SER A 500 19.83 -11.15 2.33
CA SER A 500 21.20 -11.55 1.99
C SER A 500 21.55 -13.00 2.34
N TRP A 501 20.64 -13.75 2.99
CA TRP A 501 20.85 -15.17 3.33
C TRP A 501 20.52 -16.10 2.14
N GLU A 502 19.92 -15.59 1.06
CA GLU A 502 19.63 -16.35 -0.17
C GLU A 502 20.16 -15.63 -1.43
N PRO A 503 20.69 -16.36 -2.44
CA PRO A 503 21.24 -15.80 -3.67
C PRO A 503 20.17 -15.30 -4.66
N PHE A 504 19.01 -14.88 -4.17
CA PHE A 504 17.86 -14.48 -4.98
C PHE A 504 17.91 -13.00 -5.35
N HIS A 505 18.43 -12.16 -4.46
CA HIS A 505 18.64 -10.74 -4.72
C HIS A 505 19.64 -10.49 -5.87
N ALA A 506 20.59 -11.41 -6.09
CA ALA A 506 21.55 -11.37 -7.20
C ALA A 506 20.94 -11.34 -8.62
N TYR A 507 19.64 -11.62 -8.78
CA TYR A 507 18.94 -11.50 -10.07
C TYR A 507 18.54 -10.04 -10.37
N LEU A 508 18.43 -9.20 -9.34
CA LEU A 508 18.22 -7.75 -9.43
C LEU A 508 19.57 -7.04 -9.68
N PHE A 509 20.30 -7.48 -10.71
CA PHE A 509 21.73 -7.17 -10.93
C PHE A 509 22.12 -5.68 -11.00
N ARG A 510 21.14 -4.77 -11.11
CA ARG A 510 21.32 -3.31 -11.08
C ARG A 510 21.49 -2.76 -9.65
N ILE A 511 20.93 -3.44 -8.65
CA ILE A 511 20.86 -2.99 -7.25
C ILE A 511 21.39 -4.03 -6.25
N ALA A 512 21.60 -5.27 -6.69
CA ALA A 512 22.04 -6.37 -5.85
C ALA A 512 23.42 -6.12 -5.20
N PRO A 513 23.57 -6.31 -3.87
CA PRO A 513 24.84 -6.09 -3.21
C PRO A 513 25.86 -7.18 -3.55
N TRP A 514 27.14 -6.82 -3.41
CA TRP A 514 28.27 -7.73 -3.65
C TRP A 514 28.17 -9.05 -2.86
N GLY A 515 27.62 -9.03 -1.64
CA GLY A 515 27.37 -10.25 -0.86
C GLY A 515 26.42 -11.23 -1.56
N ALA A 516 25.28 -10.75 -2.06
CA ALA A 516 24.33 -11.58 -2.80
C ALA A 516 24.93 -12.09 -4.13
N LEU A 517 25.65 -11.24 -4.85
CA LEU A 517 26.34 -11.60 -6.11
C LEU A 517 27.41 -12.69 -5.88
N LEU A 518 28.24 -12.55 -4.84
CA LEU A 518 29.26 -13.55 -4.47
C LEU A 518 28.62 -14.87 -4.01
N LEU A 519 27.53 -14.81 -3.23
CA LEU A 519 26.77 -16.00 -2.81
C LEU A 519 26.16 -16.72 -4.02
N ALA A 520 25.60 -15.97 -4.98
CA ALA A 520 25.07 -16.52 -6.22
C ALA A 520 26.17 -17.16 -7.09
N ALA A 521 27.27 -16.45 -7.32
CA ALA A 521 28.41 -16.96 -8.08
C ALA A 521 28.99 -18.23 -7.43
N GLY A 522 29.28 -18.21 -6.12
CA GLY A 522 29.80 -19.35 -5.38
C GLY A 522 28.86 -20.57 -5.41
N THR A 523 27.56 -20.37 -5.19
CA THR A 523 26.58 -21.47 -5.23
C THR A 523 26.39 -22.06 -6.64
N LEU A 524 26.56 -21.26 -7.70
CA LEU A 524 26.57 -21.75 -9.09
C LEU A 524 27.86 -22.49 -9.42
N VAL A 525 29.03 -21.99 -8.99
CA VAL A 525 30.34 -22.65 -9.16
C VAL A 525 30.35 -24.02 -8.48
N ILE A 526 29.93 -24.13 -7.21
CA ILE A 526 29.81 -25.42 -6.51
C ILE A 526 28.85 -26.36 -7.27
N SER A 527 27.77 -25.82 -7.86
CA SER A 527 26.79 -26.60 -8.62
C SER A 527 27.30 -27.12 -9.98
N ALA A 528 28.39 -26.57 -10.51
CA ALA A 528 29.10 -27.11 -11.68
C ALA A 528 29.85 -28.42 -11.38
N PHE A 529 30.11 -28.70 -10.11
CA PHE A 529 30.75 -29.94 -9.65
C PHE A 529 29.77 -30.89 -8.95
N VAL A 530 28.89 -30.36 -8.09
CA VAL A 530 27.90 -31.12 -7.31
C VAL A 530 26.49 -30.79 -7.83
N PRO A 531 25.80 -31.71 -8.54
CA PRO A 531 24.50 -31.41 -9.14
C PRO A 531 23.47 -30.85 -8.16
N MET A 532 22.94 -29.65 -8.47
CA MET A 532 21.93 -28.92 -7.66
C MET A 532 22.39 -28.63 -6.21
N ALA A 533 23.66 -28.26 -6.00
CA ALA A 533 24.25 -28.16 -4.67
C ALA A 533 23.43 -27.30 -3.69
N TYR A 534 23.18 -26.03 -4.02
CA TYR A 534 22.44 -25.13 -3.14
C TYR A 534 20.96 -25.53 -3.02
N CYS A 535 20.29 -25.80 -4.14
CA CYS A 535 18.87 -26.20 -4.11
C CYS A 535 18.60 -27.52 -3.36
N ARG A 536 19.64 -28.30 -3.04
CA ARG A 536 19.56 -29.55 -2.26
C ARG A 536 20.10 -29.42 -0.82
N LEU A 537 21.13 -28.59 -0.60
CA LEU A 537 21.93 -28.58 0.63
C LEU A 537 22.14 -27.18 1.26
N GLY A 538 21.66 -26.10 0.63
CA GLY A 538 21.83 -24.72 1.11
C GLY A 538 20.53 -23.91 1.21
N CYS A 539 19.57 -24.12 0.30
CA CYS A 539 18.39 -23.27 0.14
C CYS A 539 17.33 -23.44 1.26
N PRO A 540 17.13 -22.45 2.16
CA PRO A 540 16.14 -22.53 3.23
C PRO A 540 14.71 -22.39 2.71
N THR A 541 14.42 -21.50 1.75
CA THR A 541 13.07 -21.44 1.11
C THR A 541 12.71 -22.77 0.45
N GLY A 542 13.67 -23.43 -0.20
CA GLY A 542 13.50 -24.79 -0.74
C GLY A 542 13.25 -25.87 0.32
N ARG A 543 13.79 -25.69 1.52
CA ARG A 543 13.58 -26.59 2.67
C ARG A 543 12.19 -26.44 3.28
N LEU A 544 11.69 -25.19 3.39
CA LEU A 544 10.32 -24.89 3.82
C LEU A 544 9.29 -25.54 2.88
N LEU A 545 9.42 -25.31 1.58
CA LEU A 545 8.51 -25.89 0.57
C LEU A 545 8.62 -27.42 0.46
N ASP A 546 9.75 -28.04 0.83
CA ASP A 546 9.86 -29.50 0.92
C ASP A 546 9.28 -30.08 2.23
N HIS A 547 9.26 -29.31 3.33
CA HIS A 547 8.57 -29.70 4.56
C HIS A 547 7.04 -29.74 4.35
N LEU A 548 6.51 -28.72 3.67
CA LEU A 548 5.10 -28.62 3.23
C LEU A 548 4.72 -29.59 2.09
N ARG A 549 5.65 -30.39 1.57
CA ARG A 549 5.38 -31.31 0.44
C ARG A 549 4.81 -32.66 0.89
N ARG A 550 3.66 -33.04 0.33
CA ARG A 550 2.99 -34.32 0.60
C ARG A 550 3.82 -35.50 0.09
N LYS A 551 4.19 -36.42 0.99
CA LYS A 551 5.10 -37.55 0.77
C LYS A 551 4.43 -38.87 1.18
N ALA A 552 4.97 -40.00 0.75
CA ALA A 552 4.47 -41.31 1.18
C ALA A 552 4.61 -41.52 2.71
N SER A 553 5.62 -40.89 3.33
CA SER A 553 5.84 -40.88 4.77
C SER A 553 5.04 -39.83 5.55
N SER A 554 4.10 -39.10 4.94
CA SER A 554 3.32 -38.05 5.63
C SER A 554 2.42 -38.56 6.77
N ALA A 555 2.33 -39.88 7.01
CA ALA A 555 1.71 -40.46 8.21
C ALA A 555 2.63 -40.47 9.45
N GLN A 556 3.90 -40.07 9.30
CA GLN A 556 4.90 -40.08 10.39
C GLN A 556 5.24 -38.66 10.80
N ILE A 557 5.18 -38.39 12.10
CA ILE A 557 5.77 -37.20 12.72
C ILE A 557 7.29 -37.27 12.55
N GLN A 558 7.90 -36.16 12.18
CA GLN A 558 9.33 -36.02 11.93
C GLN A 558 9.93 -35.03 12.94
N LEU A 559 11.25 -35.09 13.17
CA LEU A 559 11.94 -34.13 14.05
C LEU A 559 11.67 -32.66 13.67
N ALA A 560 11.49 -32.37 12.37
CA ALA A 560 11.12 -31.05 11.89
C ALA A 560 9.73 -30.59 12.36
N ASP A 561 8.77 -31.50 12.57
CA ASP A 561 7.44 -31.16 13.11
C ASP A 561 7.56 -30.78 14.59
N VAL A 562 8.37 -31.53 15.36
CA VAL A 562 8.63 -31.25 16.78
C VAL A 562 9.34 -29.90 16.95
N ILE A 563 10.33 -29.60 16.10
CA ILE A 563 11.01 -28.29 16.10
C ILE A 563 10.03 -27.17 15.74
N ALA A 564 9.17 -27.34 14.74
CA ALA A 564 8.18 -26.33 14.36
C ALA A 564 7.15 -26.05 15.48
N ILE A 565 6.71 -27.09 16.20
CA ILE A 565 5.86 -26.93 17.41
C ILE A 565 6.62 -26.16 18.50
N GLY A 566 7.89 -26.49 18.75
CA GLY A 566 8.72 -25.79 19.73
C GLY A 566 8.94 -24.31 19.38
N LEU A 567 9.11 -23.98 18.10
CA LEU A 567 9.23 -22.60 17.62
C LEU A 567 7.91 -21.81 17.72
N LEU A 568 6.78 -22.45 17.45
CA LEU A 568 5.46 -21.84 17.63
C LEU A 568 5.19 -21.54 19.11
N LEU A 569 5.47 -22.50 20.01
CA LEU A 569 5.35 -22.31 21.45
C LEU A 569 6.31 -21.24 21.98
N PHE A 570 7.54 -21.17 21.47
CA PHE A 570 8.48 -20.10 21.78
C PHE A 570 7.91 -18.73 21.39
N ALA A 571 7.44 -18.57 20.15
CA ALA A 571 6.89 -17.30 19.68
C ALA A 571 5.65 -16.85 20.48
N TRP A 572 4.76 -17.80 20.84
CA TRP A 572 3.62 -17.52 21.71
C TRP A 572 4.05 -17.17 23.14
N SER A 573 5.05 -17.84 23.72
CA SER A 573 5.55 -17.50 25.06
C SER A 573 6.22 -16.12 25.10
N TRP A 574 6.90 -15.73 24.01
CA TRP A 574 7.52 -14.42 23.85
C TRP A 574 6.48 -13.31 23.65
N SER A 575 5.41 -13.58 22.90
CA SER A 575 4.33 -12.60 22.68
C SER A 575 3.39 -12.42 23.87
N TRP A 576 3.50 -13.27 24.91
CA TRP A 576 2.85 -13.11 26.22
C TRP A 576 3.74 -12.43 27.28
N TRP A 577 5.03 -12.24 27.00
CA TRP A 577 6.00 -11.57 27.88
C TRP A 577 6.28 -10.11 27.46
N LYS A 578 5.58 -9.63 26.42
CA LYS A 578 5.63 -8.28 25.85
C LYS A 578 4.22 -7.79 25.52
#